data_AF-W3X2P7-F1
#
_entry.id   AF-W3X2P7-F1
#
_cell.length_a   1.000
_cell.length_b   1.000
_cell.length_c   1.000
_cell.angle_alpha   90.00
_cell.angle_beta   90.00
_cell.angle_gamma   90.00
#
_symmetry.space_group_name_H-M   'P 1'
#
loop_
_entity.id
_entity.type
_entity.pdbx_description
1 polymer ?
#
loop_
_entity_poly.entity_id
_entity_poly.type
_entity_poly.pdbx_seq_one_letter_code
_entity_poly.pdbx_strand_id
1 'polypeptide(L)'
;MGVDPGTNSKKIEREDLWSFGEFWRYAGSRPIEISPVALLVFALRAPSSVTIAIMLFQSVIVLAAASLSLAATPQGFTPATETPLIVSFSGIDASGGKQIAKEVSQKQPQIATNAKLTGTTYAVMMIDLDIPTDSPPQTSTLLHWMQTDLMQASTPTALNTTAGTSQVFTLQMPGAVAAAASYFGPAPPARTPLSHRYTQLLIDTSSASTESMSVLTQAAQSRQGFNAETVLTQAGLLDKVVAGNFFVVTNPGPAADSTAGAGTGTTTGNSTTGSGRGTGTENKSNSTTTSTATPFKSAAAAWYDVNVLLLGVALVAGTFFSL
;
A
#
# COMPACT_ATOMS: atom_id res chain seq x y z
N MET A 1 -88.77 -18.83 31.30
CA MET A 1 -89.60 -19.06 30.10
C MET A 1 -88.93 -18.25 28.99
N GLY A 2 -87.99 -18.85 28.24
CA GLY A 2 -88.24 -19.47 26.92
C GLY A 2 -88.42 -18.36 25.88
N VAL A 3 -87.61 -18.18 24.83
CA VAL A 3 -87.22 -19.13 23.78
C VAL A 3 -86.01 -18.56 23.00
N ASP A 4 -85.03 -19.41 22.68
CA ASP A 4 -83.94 -19.27 21.67
C ASP A 4 -84.47 -19.87 20.34
N PRO A 5 -84.12 -19.46 19.09
CA PRO A 5 -82.81 -19.80 18.49
C PRO A 5 -82.30 -18.99 17.27
N GLY A 6 -80.97 -19.07 17.02
CA GLY A 6 -80.34 -19.31 15.69
C GLY A 6 -80.41 -18.19 14.63
N THR A 7 -79.51 -18.05 13.65
CA THR A 7 -78.53 -18.96 13.05
C THR A 7 -77.66 -18.18 12.04
N ASN A 8 -76.39 -18.57 11.90
CA ASN A 8 -75.57 -18.70 10.68
C ASN A 8 -75.61 -17.66 9.54
N SER A 9 -74.44 -17.09 9.19
CA SER A 9 -73.62 -17.58 8.05
C SER A 9 -72.55 -16.59 7.56
N LYS A 10 -71.38 -17.16 7.24
CA LYS A 10 -70.50 -16.90 6.07
C LYS A 10 -69.86 -15.51 5.93
N LYS A 11 -68.53 -15.44 6.01
CA LYS A 11 -67.52 -15.71 4.95
C LYS A 11 -67.09 -14.36 4.34
N ILE A 12 -65.89 -13.89 4.69
CA ILE A 12 -65.19 -12.86 3.93
C ILE A 12 -63.76 -13.33 3.74
N GLU A 13 -63.38 -13.37 2.46
CA GLU A 13 -62.09 -13.77 1.93
C GLU A 13 -61.08 -12.62 2.01
N ARG A 14 -59.85 -12.98 1.66
CA ARG A 14 -58.61 -12.19 1.53
C ARG A 14 -58.86 -10.87 0.79
N GLU A 15 -58.14 -9.79 1.08
CA GLU A 15 -56.84 -9.44 0.49
C GLU A 15 -56.11 -8.39 1.38
N ASP A 16 -54.89 -8.04 0.98
CA ASP A 16 -54.15 -6.81 1.29
C ASP A 16 -52.89 -6.94 2.16
N LEU A 17 -51.85 -7.32 1.42
CA LEU A 17 -50.44 -6.96 1.58
C LEU A 17 -50.25 -5.52 2.07
N TRP A 18 -49.54 -5.34 3.19
CA TRP A 18 -48.93 -4.08 3.57
C TRP A 18 -47.41 -4.19 3.67
N SER A 19 -46.78 -3.17 3.10
CA SER A 19 -45.35 -2.93 2.90
C SER A 19 -44.59 -2.68 4.21
N PHE A 20 -43.36 -3.19 4.25
CA PHE A 20 -42.35 -2.99 5.30
C PHE A 20 -41.90 -1.51 5.35
N GLY A 21 -42.46 -0.76 6.28
CA GLY A 21 -41.98 0.55 6.72
C GLY A 21 -42.75 0.89 8.00
N GLU A 22 -42.05 1.36 9.03
CA GLU A 22 -42.54 1.59 10.41
C GLU A 22 -42.32 0.42 11.40
N PHE A 23 -41.06 0.08 11.72
CA PHE A 23 -40.74 -0.75 12.89
C PHE A 23 -39.53 -0.24 13.67
N TRP A 24 -39.47 1.05 14.01
CA TRP A 24 -38.55 1.50 15.07
C TRP A 24 -39.17 2.62 15.89
N ARG A 25 -39.99 2.23 16.87
CA ARG A 25 -40.27 3.01 18.09
C ARG A 25 -41.11 2.21 19.09
N TYR A 26 -40.48 1.41 19.95
CA TYR A 26 -40.78 1.34 21.40
C TYR A 26 -39.97 0.24 22.12
N ALA A 27 -39.61 0.54 23.38
CA ALA A 27 -39.10 -0.35 24.44
C ALA A 27 -37.70 -0.96 24.22
N GLY A 28 -36.79 -0.96 25.20
CA GLY A 28 -36.98 -0.95 26.65
C GLY A 28 -36.38 -2.22 27.23
N SER A 29 -35.19 -2.07 27.80
CA SER A 29 -34.41 -2.98 28.65
C SER A 29 -35.06 -4.30 29.10
N ARG A 30 -34.53 -5.44 28.58
CA ARG A 30 -34.26 -6.71 29.29
C ARG A 30 -33.65 -7.75 28.33
N PRO A 31 -32.69 -8.60 28.78
CA PRO A 31 -32.17 -9.71 27.98
C PRO A 31 -33.19 -10.86 27.95
N ILE A 32 -33.45 -11.40 26.76
CA ILE A 32 -34.28 -12.60 26.55
C ILE A 32 -33.34 -13.79 26.39
N GLU A 33 -33.38 -14.72 27.35
CA GLU A 33 -32.85 -16.08 27.21
C GLU A 33 -33.73 -16.86 26.23
N ILE A 34 -33.10 -17.52 25.25
CA ILE A 34 -33.77 -18.39 24.28
C ILE A 34 -33.38 -19.83 24.61
N SER A 35 -34.36 -20.61 25.09
CA SER A 35 -34.23 -22.05 25.37
C SER A 35 -34.49 -22.88 24.09
N PRO A 36 -33.67 -23.89 23.75
CA PRO A 36 -33.75 -24.62 22.49
C PRO A 36 -34.61 -25.89 22.64
N VAL A 37 -35.92 -25.76 22.89
CA VAL A 37 -36.84 -26.91 22.82
C VAL A 37 -38.19 -26.48 22.26
N ALA A 38 -38.23 -26.16 20.97
CA ALA A 38 -39.47 -26.10 20.19
C ALA A 38 -39.16 -26.07 18.69
N LEU A 39 -38.69 -27.18 18.11
CA LEU A 39 -38.81 -27.40 16.67
C LEU A 39 -39.39 -28.78 16.38
N LEU A 40 -40.71 -28.81 16.48
CA LEU A 40 -41.65 -29.41 15.55
C LEU A 40 -41.25 -30.73 14.88
N VAL A 41 -41.71 -31.80 15.53
CA VAL A 41 -42.36 -32.99 14.94
C VAL A 41 -43.13 -32.63 13.65
N PHE A 42 -42.59 -32.99 12.49
CA PHE A 42 -43.34 -33.28 11.26
C PHE A 42 -42.49 -34.17 10.34
N ALA A 43 -42.53 -35.49 10.57
CA ALA A 43 -42.04 -36.47 9.62
C ALA A 43 -43.04 -37.63 9.56
N LEU A 44 -44.02 -37.51 8.67
CA LEU A 44 -44.92 -38.60 8.29
C LEU A 44 -44.73 -38.93 6.81
N ARG A 45 -44.11 -40.09 6.60
CA ARG A 45 -44.58 -41.17 5.72
C ARG A 45 -44.68 -40.89 4.21
N ALA A 46 -43.69 -41.38 3.47
CA ALA A 46 -43.87 -41.78 2.06
C ALA A 46 -43.19 -43.16 1.80
N PRO A 47 -43.79 -44.02 0.97
CA PRO A 47 -43.37 -45.41 0.80
C PRO A 47 -42.23 -45.58 -0.21
N SER A 48 -41.50 -46.67 -0.01
CA SER A 48 -40.34 -47.15 -0.73
C SER A 48 -40.63 -47.57 -2.18
N SER A 49 -39.57 -47.45 -3.00
CA SER A 49 -39.23 -48.21 -4.23
C SER A 49 -39.23 -47.36 -5.50
N VAL A 50 -38.05 -46.98 -6.00
CA VAL A 50 -37.58 -47.20 -7.39
C VAL A 50 -36.05 -47.02 -7.39
N THR A 51 -35.35 -48.06 -7.86
CA THR A 51 -33.91 -48.13 -8.09
C THR A 51 -33.54 -47.47 -9.43
N ILE A 52 -32.28 -47.03 -9.57
CA ILE A 52 -31.52 -46.74 -10.82
C ILE A 52 -31.58 -45.29 -11.34
N ALA A 53 -30.59 -44.48 -10.95
CA ALA A 53 -29.71 -43.76 -11.88
C ALA A 53 -28.54 -43.15 -11.10
N ILE A 54 -27.38 -43.78 -11.23
CA ILE A 54 -26.08 -43.21 -10.85
C ILE A 54 -25.86 -41.99 -11.76
N MET A 55 -26.11 -40.79 -11.25
CA MET A 55 -25.60 -39.56 -11.85
C MET A 55 -24.50 -39.03 -10.96
N LEU A 56 -23.28 -39.43 -11.31
CA LEU A 56 -22.02 -38.83 -10.90
C LEU A 56 -22.03 -37.34 -11.25
N PHE A 57 -22.48 -36.49 -10.34
CA PHE A 57 -22.17 -35.07 -10.41
C PHE A 57 -20.73 -34.88 -9.93
N GLN A 58 -19.81 -34.94 -10.89
CA GLN A 58 -18.44 -34.45 -10.78
C GLN A 58 -18.49 -32.93 -10.54
N SER A 59 -18.56 -32.53 -9.27
CA SER A 59 -18.37 -31.14 -8.86
C SER A 59 -16.90 -30.79 -9.00
N VAL A 60 -16.51 -30.27 -10.16
CA VAL A 60 -15.19 -29.64 -10.36
C VAL A 60 -15.20 -28.30 -9.61
N ILE A 61 -14.68 -28.29 -8.38
CA ILE A 61 -14.40 -27.05 -7.65
C ILE A 61 -13.14 -26.44 -8.27
N VAL A 62 -13.31 -25.47 -9.17
CA VAL A 62 -12.23 -24.61 -9.65
C VAL A 62 -11.92 -23.60 -8.56
N LEU A 63 -10.99 -23.94 -7.67
CA LEU A 63 -10.44 -22.99 -6.70
C LEU A 63 -9.43 -22.09 -7.43
N ALA A 64 -9.92 -20.99 -8.00
CA ALA A 64 -9.06 -19.93 -8.52
C ALA A 64 -8.34 -19.26 -7.34
N ALA A 65 -7.17 -19.77 -6.97
CA ALA A 65 -6.27 -19.10 -6.05
C ALA A 65 -5.68 -17.87 -6.74
N ALA A 66 -6.38 -16.73 -6.66
CA ALA A 66 -5.79 -15.43 -6.92
C ALA A 66 -4.86 -15.10 -5.75
N SER A 67 -3.63 -15.60 -5.77
CA SER A 67 -2.56 -15.10 -4.91
C SER A 67 -2.13 -13.73 -5.43
N LEU A 68 -2.97 -12.72 -5.22
CA LEU A 68 -2.53 -11.34 -5.29
C LEU A 68 -1.64 -11.12 -4.08
N SER A 69 -0.33 -11.37 -4.24
CA SER A 69 0.66 -10.77 -3.35
C SER A 69 0.54 -9.26 -3.55
N LEU A 70 -0.27 -8.61 -2.70
CA LEU A 70 -0.28 -7.16 -2.57
C LEU A 70 0.90 -6.80 -1.69
N ALA A 71 2.12 -7.06 -2.16
CA ALA A 71 3.30 -6.49 -1.53
C ALA A 71 3.09 -4.98 -1.51
N ALA A 72 3.08 -4.41 -0.31
CA ALA A 72 2.83 -2.99 -0.12
C ALA A 72 4.05 -2.18 -0.53
N THR A 73 5.24 -2.79 -0.50
CA THR A 73 6.48 -2.30 -1.11
C THR A 73 6.70 -2.92 -2.51
N PRO A 74 7.50 -2.28 -3.39
CA PRO A 74 7.78 -2.85 -4.71
C PRO A 74 8.46 -4.21 -4.62
N GLN A 75 8.28 -5.05 -5.64
CA GLN A 75 9.00 -6.32 -5.75
C GLN A 75 10.52 -6.10 -5.71
N GLY A 76 11.22 -6.93 -4.94
CA GLY A 76 12.68 -6.88 -4.80
C GLY A 76 13.20 -5.77 -3.89
N PHE A 77 12.32 -4.98 -3.26
CA PHE A 77 12.71 -4.01 -2.25
C PHE A 77 12.82 -4.66 -0.85
N THR A 78 13.85 -4.30 -0.10
CA THR A 78 14.08 -4.77 1.28
C THR A 78 14.25 -3.56 2.21
N PRO A 79 13.61 -3.54 3.40
CA PRO A 79 12.67 -4.55 3.92
C PRO A 79 11.32 -4.56 3.20
N ALA A 80 10.84 -5.76 2.87
CA ALA A 80 9.53 -5.95 2.26
C ALA A 80 8.43 -6.02 3.32
N THR A 81 7.23 -5.54 2.99
CA THR A 81 6.05 -5.71 3.84
C THR A 81 4.79 -5.84 2.97
N GLU A 82 3.85 -6.64 3.43
CA GLU A 82 2.53 -6.83 2.81
C GLU A 82 1.46 -5.95 3.48
N THR A 83 1.79 -5.32 4.61
CA THR A 83 0.85 -4.44 5.32
C THR A 83 0.80 -3.08 4.63
N PRO A 84 -0.35 -2.64 4.10
CA PRO A 84 -0.45 -1.39 3.38
C PRO A 84 -0.39 -0.17 4.31
N LEU A 85 0.48 0.76 3.97
CA LEU A 85 0.44 2.15 4.41
C LEU A 85 -0.41 2.93 3.41
N ILE A 86 -1.42 3.63 3.92
CA ILE A 86 -2.26 4.51 3.11
C ILE A 86 -1.50 5.80 2.92
N VAL A 87 -1.34 6.22 1.67
CA VAL A 87 -0.66 7.46 1.31
C VAL A 87 -1.60 8.27 0.43
N SER A 88 -1.87 9.51 0.82
CA SER A 88 -2.77 10.40 0.08
C SER A 88 -2.18 11.78 -0.10
N PHE A 89 -2.27 12.31 -1.31
CA PHE A 89 -1.88 13.68 -1.65
C PHE A 89 -3.13 14.50 -1.96
N SER A 90 -3.54 15.37 -1.03
CA SER A 90 -4.73 16.23 -1.20
C SER A 90 -5.99 15.45 -1.60
N GLY A 91 -6.18 14.23 -1.06
CA GLY A 91 -7.30 13.35 -1.39
C GLY A 91 -7.06 12.43 -2.60
N ILE A 92 -5.89 12.49 -3.24
CA ILE A 92 -5.54 11.54 -4.30
C ILE A 92 -4.84 10.33 -3.67
N ASP A 93 -5.43 9.15 -3.86
CA ASP A 93 -4.87 7.88 -3.38
C ASP A 93 -3.59 7.52 -4.14
N ALA A 94 -2.50 7.31 -3.40
CA ALA A 94 -1.19 6.96 -3.91
C ALA A 94 -0.74 5.55 -3.48
N SER A 95 -1.70 4.65 -3.24
CA SER A 95 -1.39 3.30 -2.80
C SER A 95 -1.07 2.32 -3.94
N GLY A 96 -0.15 1.39 -3.69
CA GLY A 96 0.03 0.17 -4.51
C GLY A 96 0.58 0.40 -5.92
N GLY A 97 1.56 1.29 -6.08
CA GLY A 97 2.24 1.54 -7.34
C GLY A 97 1.50 2.42 -8.33
N LYS A 98 0.43 3.10 -7.89
CA LYS A 98 -0.32 4.05 -8.71
C LYS A 98 0.59 5.14 -9.30
N GLN A 99 0.24 5.56 -10.51
CA GLN A 99 0.84 6.73 -11.14
C GLN A 99 0.30 8.00 -10.48
N ILE A 100 1.20 8.84 -9.97
CA ILE A 100 0.87 10.14 -9.39
C ILE A 100 1.49 11.25 -10.24
N ALA A 101 0.71 12.31 -10.46
CA ALA A 101 1.20 13.50 -11.15
C ALA A 101 2.28 14.20 -10.29
N LYS A 102 3.33 14.68 -10.95
CA LYS A 102 4.43 15.38 -10.27
C LYS A 102 3.90 16.53 -9.42
N GLU A 103 3.00 17.33 -9.97
CA GLU A 103 2.45 18.55 -9.38
C GLU A 103 1.66 18.25 -8.10
N VAL A 104 0.95 17.12 -8.07
CA VAL A 104 0.16 16.65 -6.92
C VAL A 104 1.06 16.23 -5.76
N SER A 105 2.19 15.60 -6.09
CA SER A 105 3.13 15.06 -5.09
C SER A 105 4.12 16.08 -4.52
N GLN A 106 3.98 17.38 -4.80
CA GLN A 106 4.96 18.38 -4.34
C GLN A 106 4.84 18.74 -2.85
N LYS A 107 3.75 18.36 -2.18
CA LYS A 107 3.55 18.55 -0.73
C LYS A 107 3.59 17.22 -0.01
N GLN A 108 4.01 17.24 1.25
CA GLN A 108 4.08 16.05 2.10
C GLN A 108 2.71 15.35 2.13
N PRO A 109 2.65 14.02 1.94
CA PRO A 109 1.39 13.30 1.94
C PRO A 109 0.81 13.18 3.35
N GLN A 110 -0.50 12.97 3.40
CA GLN A 110 -1.13 12.37 4.58
C GLN A 110 -0.87 10.86 4.56
N ILE A 111 -0.45 10.32 5.71
CA ILE A 111 -0.20 8.89 5.88
C ILE A 111 -1.13 8.32 6.96
N ALA A 112 -1.59 7.10 6.76
CA ALA A 112 -2.52 6.42 7.66
C ALA A 112 -2.41 4.90 7.55
N THR A 113 -3.03 4.17 8.47
CA THR A 113 -3.21 2.72 8.37
C THR A 113 -4.68 2.36 8.55
N ASN A 114 -5.08 1.20 8.00
CA ASN A 114 -6.46 0.69 8.14
C ASN A 114 -6.77 0.15 9.55
N ALA A 115 -5.74 -0.18 10.32
CA ALA A 115 -5.85 -0.73 11.66
C ALA A 115 -5.04 0.08 12.66
N LYS A 116 -5.48 0.05 13.92
CA LYS A 116 -4.71 0.56 15.06
C LYS A 116 -3.46 -0.29 15.20
N LEU A 117 -2.31 0.37 15.28
CA LEU A 117 -1.03 -0.28 15.51
C LEU A 117 -0.74 -0.32 17.03
N THR A 118 0.06 -1.30 17.47
CA THR A 118 0.35 -1.53 18.89
C THR A 118 1.41 -0.60 19.46
N GLY A 119 2.28 -0.04 18.61
CA GLY A 119 3.28 0.94 19.01
C GLY A 119 2.69 2.30 19.41
N THR A 120 3.48 3.06 20.15
CA THR A 120 3.17 4.41 20.63
C THR A 120 3.82 5.50 19.77
N THR A 121 5.00 5.25 19.20
CA THR A 121 5.72 6.17 18.32
C THR A 121 6.22 5.47 17.06
N TYR A 122 6.28 6.23 15.97
CA TYR A 122 6.70 5.71 14.67
C TYR A 122 7.65 6.66 13.96
N ALA A 123 8.45 6.09 13.05
CA ALA A 123 9.14 6.84 12.02
C ALA A 123 8.59 6.45 10.64
N VAL A 124 8.58 7.39 9.71
CA VAL A 124 8.35 7.13 8.29
C VAL A 124 9.57 7.56 7.49
N MET A 125 9.88 6.80 6.45
CA MET A 125 10.85 7.21 5.42
C MET A 125 10.24 7.05 4.03
N MET A 126 10.62 7.92 3.10
CA MET A 126 10.26 7.86 1.69
C MET A 126 11.53 7.85 0.84
N ILE A 127 11.66 6.87 -0.06
CA ILE A 127 12.88 6.60 -0.81
C ILE A 127 12.53 6.49 -2.29
N ASP A 128 13.23 7.25 -3.12
CA ASP A 128 13.26 7.06 -4.57
C ASP A 128 14.24 5.93 -4.88
N LEU A 129 13.80 4.89 -5.60
CA LEU A 129 14.60 3.70 -5.91
C LEU A 129 15.32 3.78 -7.26
N ASP A 130 15.02 4.80 -8.06
CA ASP A 130 15.27 4.76 -9.49
C ASP A 130 16.06 5.99 -9.97
N ILE A 131 16.89 6.58 -9.10
CA ILE A 131 17.73 7.73 -9.45
C ILE A 131 18.71 7.33 -10.56
N PRO A 132 18.67 7.96 -11.74
CA PRO A 132 19.57 7.61 -12.85
C PRO A 132 21.03 7.80 -12.47
N THR A 133 21.86 6.85 -12.90
CA THR A 133 23.32 6.96 -12.86
C THR A 133 23.87 7.29 -14.23
N ASP A 134 25.19 7.49 -14.33
CA ASP A 134 25.88 7.68 -15.60
C ASP A 134 26.08 6.38 -16.39
N SER A 135 25.54 5.25 -15.90
CA SER A 135 25.55 3.96 -16.59
C SER A 135 24.13 3.35 -16.64
N PRO A 136 23.17 3.94 -17.37
CA PRO A 136 21.83 3.37 -17.52
C PRO A 136 21.87 1.90 -18.01
N PRO A 137 20.96 1.03 -17.55
CA PRO A 137 19.80 1.32 -16.69
C PRO A 137 20.12 1.24 -15.19
N GLN A 138 21.38 1.32 -14.76
CA GLN A 138 21.72 1.30 -13.34
C GLN A 138 21.14 2.52 -12.64
N THR A 139 20.51 2.28 -11.49
CA THR A 139 19.94 3.30 -10.63
C THR A 139 20.64 3.35 -9.27
N SER A 140 20.46 4.46 -8.59
CA SER A 140 20.78 4.66 -7.18
C SER A 140 19.50 5.02 -6.43
N THR A 141 19.61 5.25 -5.12
CA THR A 141 18.49 5.62 -4.27
C THR A 141 18.64 7.04 -3.72
N LEU A 142 17.52 7.65 -3.33
CA LEU A 142 17.50 8.96 -2.68
C LEU A 142 16.43 9.02 -1.59
N LEU A 143 16.80 9.42 -0.38
CA LEU A 143 15.85 9.70 0.69
C LEU A 143 15.12 11.03 0.42
N HIS A 144 13.81 10.97 0.22
CA HIS A 144 12.93 12.11 -0.01
C HIS A 144 12.37 12.71 1.28
N TRP A 145 12.15 11.87 2.29
CA TRP A 145 11.54 12.28 3.55
C TRP A 145 11.92 11.29 4.64
N MET A 146 12.21 11.80 5.83
CA MET A 146 12.23 11.02 7.05
C MET A 146 11.65 11.85 8.18
N GLN A 147 10.59 11.35 8.79
CA GLN A 147 9.96 11.95 9.96
C GLN A 147 9.94 10.94 11.10
N THR A 148 10.44 11.34 12.26
CA THR A 148 10.36 10.60 13.51
C THR A 148 9.21 11.11 14.37
N ASP A 149 8.96 10.42 15.47
CA ASP A 149 8.03 10.85 16.52
C ASP A 149 6.58 11.00 16.03
N LEU A 150 6.21 10.25 15.00
CA LEU A 150 4.83 10.17 14.56
C LEU A 150 4.01 9.40 15.60
N MET A 151 2.85 9.93 15.92
CA MET A 151 1.84 9.26 16.73
C MET A 151 0.63 8.95 15.86
N GLN A 152 0.12 7.75 16.01
CA GLN A 152 -1.11 7.34 15.34
C GLN A 152 -2.32 7.82 16.16
N ALA A 153 -3.32 8.39 15.50
CA ALA A 153 -4.59 8.79 16.11
C ALA A 153 -5.20 7.65 16.95
N SER A 154 -5.83 7.99 18.09
CA SER A 154 -6.44 7.03 18.99
C SER A 154 -7.76 6.46 18.45
N THR A 155 -8.49 7.25 17.66
CA THR A 155 -9.75 6.88 17.01
C THR A 155 -9.60 6.95 15.48
N PRO A 156 -10.28 6.06 14.75
CA PRO A 156 -10.26 6.13 13.29
C PRO A 156 -11.11 7.31 12.80
N THR A 157 -10.66 7.95 11.73
CA THR A 157 -11.36 9.05 11.05
C THR A 157 -11.67 8.67 9.62
N ALA A 158 -12.72 9.27 9.05
CA ALA A 158 -13.03 9.10 7.64
C ALA A 158 -11.98 9.82 6.78
N LEU A 159 -11.31 9.08 5.90
CA LEU A 159 -10.45 9.63 4.86
C LEU A 159 -11.13 9.43 3.51
N ASN A 160 -11.42 10.54 2.85
CA ASN A 160 -11.96 10.55 1.49
C ASN A 160 -10.80 10.64 0.51
N THR A 161 -10.68 9.65 -0.37
CA THR A 161 -9.73 9.69 -1.48
C THR A 161 -10.40 9.39 -2.81
N THR A 162 -9.64 9.48 -3.90
CA THR A 162 -10.03 9.00 -5.22
C THR A 162 -10.33 7.49 -5.25
N ALA A 163 -9.93 6.71 -4.24
CA ALA A 163 -10.29 5.31 -4.09
C ALA A 163 -11.60 5.08 -3.30
N GLY A 164 -12.20 6.15 -2.75
CA GLY A 164 -13.42 6.10 -1.94
C GLY A 164 -13.20 6.60 -0.51
N THR A 165 -14.19 6.37 0.35
CA THR A 165 -14.15 6.72 1.77
C THR A 165 -13.78 5.50 2.60
N SER A 166 -12.76 5.64 3.46
CA SER A 166 -12.32 4.60 4.38
C SER A 166 -12.14 5.14 5.79
N GLN A 167 -12.38 4.30 6.80
CA GLN A 167 -12.02 4.60 8.18
C GLN A 167 -10.55 4.26 8.41
N VAL A 168 -9.75 5.26 8.80
CA VAL A 168 -8.30 5.11 8.91
C VAL A 168 -7.76 5.71 10.20
N PHE A 169 -6.61 5.23 10.64
CA PHE A 169 -5.87 5.79 11.76
C PHE A 169 -4.71 6.63 11.20
N THR A 170 -4.89 7.95 11.18
CA THR A 170 -3.88 8.87 10.64
C THR A 170 -2.65 8.92 11.53
N LEU A 171 -1.45 9.00 10.93
CA LEU A 171 -0.23 9.32 11.66
C LEU A 171 0.05 10.82 11.55
N GLN A 172 0.35 11.42 12.70
CA GLN A 172 0.59 12.85 12.82
C GLN A 172 1.74 13.09 13.81
N MET A 173 2.44 14.20 13.65
CA MET A 173 3.38 14.62 14.67
C MET A 173 2.68 15.32 15.83
N PRO A 174 2.93 14.93 17.08
CA PRO A 174 2.51 15.70 18.24
C PRO A 174 3.39 16.96 18.34
N GLY A 175 2.96 18.05 17.74
CA GLY A 175 3.66 19.34 17.80
C GLY A 175 4.71 19.54 16.69
N ALA A 176 5.67 20.43 16.93
CA ALA A 176 6.60 20.94 15.93
C ALA A 176 7.98 20.25 15.99
N VAL A 177 8.01 18.92 15.90
CA VAL A 177 9.28 18.19 15.73
C VAL A 177 9.77 18.37 14.29
N ALA A 178 11.03 18.75 14.12
CA ALA A 178 11.60 18.87 12.78
C ALA A 178 11.81 17.48 12.16
N ALA A 179 11.56 17.37 10.85
CA ALA A 179 11.88 16.17 10.10
C ALA A 179 13.40 15.90 10.11
N ALA A 180 13.81 14.67 10.38
CA ALA A 180 15.21 14.24 10.24
C ALA A 180 15.72 14.46 8.80
N ALA A 181 14.84 14.21 7.82
CA ALA A 181 14.98 14.68 6.46
C ALA A 181 13.67 15.32 6.00
N SER A 182 13.63 16.66 5.90
CA SER A 182 12.48 17.39 5.37
C SER A 182 12.04 16.87 4.01
N TYR A 183 10.73 16.73 3.85
CA TYR A 183 10.08 16.31 2.63
C TYR A 183 10.46 17.22 1.45
N PHE A 184 10.81 16.61 0.33
CA PHE A 184 10.78 17.27 -0.98
C PHE A 184 10.11 16.34 -1.99
N GLY A 185 9.31 16.95 -2.87
CA GLY A 185 8.47 16.20 -3.79
C GLY A 185 9.25 15.42 -4.85
N PRO A 186 8.66 14.34 -5.38
CA PRO A 186 9.12 13.67 -6.60
C PRO A 186 9.44 14.65 -7.74
N ALA A 187 10.56 14.43 -8.41
CA ALA A 187 10.98 15.21 -9.57
C ALA A 187 11.90 14.39 -10.47
N PRO A 188 11.42 13.26 -11.04
CA PRO A 188 12.24 12.41 -11.90
C PRO A 188 12.82 13.24 -13.07
N PRO A 189 14.13 13.18 -13.33
CA PRO A 189 14.75 13.88 -14.44
C PRO A 189 14.33 13.26 -15.77
N ALA A 190 14.56 13.98 -16.86
CA ALA A 190 14.40 13.45 -18.21
C ALA A 190 15.62 12.57 -18.59
N ARG A 191 15.87 11.50 -17.83
CA ARG A 191 16.94 10.50 -18.03
C ARG A 191 16.36 9.11 -17.78
N THR A 192 16.98 8.06 -18.32
CA THR A 192 16.51 6.69 -18.12
C THR A 192 16.87 6.19 -16.72
N PRO A 193 15.91 5.62 -15.95
CA PRO A 193 14.48 5.47 -16.27
C PRO A 193 13.69 6.77 -16.05
N LEU A 194 12.72 7.06 -16.92
CA LEU A 194 11.84 8.23 -16.78
C LEU A 194 10.81 8.10 -15.65
N SER A 195 10.52 6.88 -15.22
CA SER A 195 9.57 6.55 -14.15
C SER A 195 10.33 6.14 -12.90
N HIS A 196 10.01 6.78 -11.78
CA HIS A 196 10.63 6.50 -10.50
C HIS A 196 9.61 5.96 -9.51
N ARG A 197 10.00 4.93 -8.75
CA ARG A 197 9.23 4.36 -7.65
C ARG A 197 9.63 5.03 -6.35
N TYR A 198 8.66 5.65 -5.71
CA TYR A 198 8.80 6.27 -4.40
C TYR A 198 8.18 5.35 -3.36
N THR A 199 9.03 4.69 -2.58
CA THR A 199 8.65 3.69 -1.58
C THR A 199 8.63 4.32 -0.20
N GLN A 200 7.55 4.11 0.54
CA GLN A 200 7.40 4.53 1.93
C GLN A 200 7.46 3.33 2.86
N LEU A 201 8.14 3.49 4.00
CA LEU A 201 8.14 2.53 5.09
C LEU A 201 7.68 3.22 6.36
N LEU A 202 6.84 2.54 7.14
CA LEU A 202 6.46 2.91 8.50
C LEU A 202 7.14 1.94 9.47
N ILE A 203 7.84 2.49 10.45
CA ILE A 203 8.67 1.76 11.41
C ILE A 203 8.17 2.08 12.81
N ASP A 204 7.92 1.04 13.60
CA ASP A 204 7.63 1.17 15.04
C ASP A 204 8.91 1.57 15.79
N THR A 205 8.91 2.74 16.41
CA THR A 205 10.03 3.27 17.19
C THR A 205 9.75 3.28 18.68
N SER A 206 8.68 2.63 19.14
CA SER A 206 8.23 2.67 20.55
C SER A 206 9.26 2.13 21.53
N SER A 207 10.07 1.15 21.08
CA SER A 207 11.15 0.54 21.84
C SER A 207 12.54 0.97 21.36
N ALA A 208 12.64 1.97 20.48
CA ALA A 208 13.91 2.44 19.96
C ALA A 208 14.73 3.11 21.07
N SER A 209 16.02 2.78 21.17
CA SER A 209 16.92 3.50 22.07
C SER A 209 17.31 4.86 21.48
N THR A 210 17.93 5.72 22.31
CA THR A 210 18.51 6.98 21.84
C THR A 210 19.55 6.73 20.74
N GLU A 211 20.33 5.67 20.84
CA GLU A 211 21.31 5.25 19.82
C GLU A 211 20.61 4.86 18.52
N SER A 212 19.55 4.05 18.57
CA SER A 212 18.75 3.71 17.37
C SER A 212 18.23 4.96 16.66
N MET A 213 17.69 5.92 17.42
CA MET A 213 17.19 7.18 16.87
C MET A 213 18.32 8.07 16.32
N SER A 214 19.50 8.03 16.94
CA SER A 214 20.71 8.71 16.44
C SER A 214 21.15 8.15 15.09
N VAL A 215 21.13 6.82 14.92
CA VAL A 215 21.45 6.16 13.63
C VAL A 215 20.50 6.64 12.54
N LEU A 216 19.18 6.66 12.79
CA LEU A 216 18.19 7.14 11.82
C LEU A 216 18.44 8.61 11.45
N THR A 217 18.60 9.48 12.44
CA THR A 217 18.76 10.92 12.21
C THR A 217 20.09 11.27 11.55
N GLN A 218 21.16 10.52 11.83
CA GLN A 218 22.44 10.66 11.16
C GLN A 218 22.38 10.18 9.70
N ALA A 219 21.75 9.02 9.44
CA ALA A 219 21.56 8.53 8.09
C ALA A 219 20.74 9.52 7.23
N ALA A 220 19.77 10.21 7.82
CA ALA A 220 18.95 11.22 7.15
C ALA A 220 19.73 12.43 6.61
N GLN A 221 20.93 12.69 7.14
CA GLN A 221 21.82 13.76 6.65
C GLN A 221 22.45 13.44 5.29
N SER A 222 22.60 12.14 4.98
CA SER A 222 23.17 11.66 3.71
C SER A 222 22.10 10.95 2.89
N ARG A 223 21.41 11.73 2.05
CA ARG A 223 20.21 11.25 1.35
C ARG A 223 20.50 10.39 0.12
N GLN A 224 21.63 10.60 -0.56
CA GLN A 224 21.98 9.85 -1.78
C GLN A 224 22.52 8.46 -1.44
N GLY A 225 22.14 7.45 -2.23
CA GLY A 225 22.51 6.05 -1.97
C GLY A 225 21.90 5.50 -0.68
N PHE A 226 20.80 6.10 -0.21
CA PHE A 226 20.14 5.69 1.03
C PHE A 226 19.63 4.23 0.94
N ASN A 227 20.11 3.39 1.85
CA ASN A 227 19.72 1.98 1.93
C ASN A 227 18.95 1.73 3.24
N ALA A 228 17.63 1.52 3.13
CA ALA A 228 16.76 1.31 4.29
C ALA A 228 17.14 0.09 5.12
N GLU A 229 17.43 -1.04 4.46
CA GLU A 229 17.81 -2.28 5.13
C GLU A 229 19.06 -2.09 5.99
N THR A 230 20.12 -1.50 5.43
CA THR A 230 21.36 -1.22 6.16
C THR A 230 21.13 -0.29 7.35
N VAL A 231 20.40 0.81 7.13
CA VAL A 231 20.12 1.81 8.18
C VAL A 231 19.29 1.20 9.31
N LEU A 232 18.23 0.47 8.97
CA LEU A 232 17.37 -0.18 9.95
C LEU A 232 18.08 -1.33 10.67
N THR A 233 18.95 -2.07 10.00
CA THR A 233 19.81 -3.08 10.64
C THR A 233 20.74 -2.45 11.67
N GLN A 234 21.44 -1.37 11.30
CA GLN A 234 22.33 -0.64 12.21
C GLN A 234 21.59 -0.02 13.40
N ALA A 235 20.35 0.43 13.19
CA ALA A 235 19.51 0.95 14.26
C ALA A 235 18.87 -0.14 15.14
N GLY A 236 18.96 -1.43 14.77
CA GLY A 236 18.25 -2.51 15.44
C GLY A 236 16.72 -2.45 15.26
N LEU A 237 16.27 -1.92 14.12
CA LEU A 237 14.86 -1.65 13.78
C LEU A 237 14.38 -2.38 12.52
N LEU A 238 15.18 -3.28 11.94
CA LEU A 238 14.81 -3.99 10.70
C LEU A 238 13.52 -4.79 10.83
N ASP A 239 13.31 -5.43 11.98
CA ASP A 239 12.10 -6.20 12.30
C ASP A 239 10.92 -5.33 12.76
N LYS A 240 11.10 -4.00 12.80
CA LYS A 240 10.09 -3.04 13.27
C LYS A 240 9.32 -2.36 12.14
N VAL A 241 9.52 -2.79 10.89
CA VAL A 241 8.71 -2.30 9.77
C VAL A 241 7.29 -2.86 9.87
N VAL A 242 6.33 -1.97 10.07
CA VAL A 242 4.92 -2.34 10.35
C VAL A 242 4.00 -2.13 9.15
N ALA A 243 4.35 -1.24 8.22
CA ALA A 243 3.60 -1.01 6.99
C ALA A 243 4.48 -0.38 5.91
N GLY A 244 4.07 -0.49 4.66
CA GLY A 244 4.78 0.10 3.52
C GLY A 244 3.84 0.53 2.42
N ASN A 245 4.34 1.35 1.51
CA ASN A 245 3.64 1.73 0.29
C ASN A 245 4.65 2.01 -0.82
N PHE A 246 4.18 2.07 -2.06
CA PHE A 246 4.89 2.83 -3.09
C PHE A 246 3.92 3.43 -4.09
N PHE A 247 4.41 4.44 -4.81
CA PHE A 247 3.77 5.01 -5.99
C PHE A 247 4.81 5.37 -7.04
N VAL A 248 4.36 5.69 -8.25
CA VAL A 248 5.22 6.01 -9.38
C VAL A 248 4.99 7.45 -9.83
N VAL A 249 6.06 8.17 -10.13
CA VAL A 249 5.99 9.45 -10.85
C VAL A 249 6.86 9.34 -12.09
N THR A 250 6.37 9.87 -13.20
CA THR A 250 7.02 9.75 -14.51
C THR A 250 7.29 11.12 -15.10
N ASN A 251 8.52 11.29 -15.58
CA ASN A 251 8.86 12.36 -16.49
C ASN A 251 8.36 11.99 -17.90
N PRO A 252 7.55 12.82 -18.58
CA PRO A 252 7.01 12.50 -19.91
C PRO A 252 8.08 12.44 -21.02
N GLY A 253 9.31 12.92 -20.76
CA GLY A 253 10.44 12.80 -21.67
C GLY A 253 10.56 13.91 -22.72
N PRO A 254 11.36 13.68 -23.79
CA PRO A 254 12.17 12.47 -24.04
C PRO A 254 13.33 12.33 -23.04
N ALA A 255 13.84 11.10 -22.86
CA ALA A 255 15.06 10.89 -22.09
C ALA A 255 16.27 11.49 -22.82
N ALA A 256 17.12 12.20 -22.08
CA ALA A 256 18.37 12.79 -22.53
C ALA A 256 19.54 12.14 -21.78
N ASP A 257 19.74 10.84 -21.98
CA ASP A 257 20.91 10.14 -21.45
C ASP A 257 22.15 10.66 -22.18
N SER A 258 23.15 11.12 -21.41
CA SER A 258 24.40 11.63 -21.95
C SER A 258 25.21 10.50 -22.58
N THR A 259 24.85 10.12 -23.81
CA THR A 259 25.69 9.30 -24.68
C THR A 259 26.70 10.23 -25.33
N ALA A 260 27.87 10.42 -24.70
CA ALA A 260 28.99 11.04 -25.37
C ALA A 260 29.61 10.03 -26.35
N GLY A 261 29.39 10.22 -27.65
CA GLY A 261 30.03 9.42 -28.71
C GLY A 261 29.69 9.85 -30.14
N ALA A 262 30.46 10.82 -30.67
CA ALA A 262 30.75 11.08 -32.09
C ALA A 262 29.61 10.98 -33.12
N GLY A 263 28.98 12.12 -33.42
CA GLY A 263 28.20 12.35 -34.64
C GLY A 263 28.70 13.60 -35.38
N THR A 264 29.67 13.43 -36.27
CA THR A 264 30.06 14.42 -37.28
C THR A 264 28.95 14.51 -38.33
N GLY A 265 28.38 15.70 -38.54
CA GLY A 265 27.44 16.02 -39.63
C GLY A 265 26.81 17.39 -39.38
N THR A 266 27.38 18.51 -39.83
CA THR A 266 27.44 19.05 -41.22
C THR A 266 26.07 19.47 -41.77
N THR A 267 25.87 20.80 -41.82
CA THR A 267 24.99 21.65 -42.68
C THR A 267 23.46 21.52 -42.48
N THR A 268 22.69 22.60 -42.29
CA THR A 268 22.49 23.81 -43.14
C THR A 268 21.74 24.84 -42.26
N GLY A 269 22.14 26.10 -42.03
CA GLY A 269 22.49 27.17 -42.96
C GLY A 269 21.30 28.12 -43.15
N ASN A 270 21.18 29.22 -42.37
CA ASN A 270 20.71 30.53 -42.85
C ASN A 270 20.84 31.66 -41.79
N SER A 271 21.45 32.79 -42.20
CA SER A 271 21.21 34.19 -41.78
C SER A 271 21.34 34.54 -40.28
N THR A 272 22.12 35.53 -39.82
CA THR A 272 22.29 36.89 -40.35
C THR A 272 23.46 37.59 -39.62
N THR A 273 24.11 38.48 -40.35
CA THR A 273 25.22 39.39 -40.06
C THR A 273 25.10 40.18 -38.75
N GLY A 274 26.18 40.28 -37.98
CA GLY A 274 26.28 41.14 -36.79
C GLY A 274 27.69 41.25 -36.25
N SER A 275 28.48 42.14 -36.85
CA SER A 275 29.84 42.50 -36.46
C SER A 275 29.90 43.04 -35.02
N GLY A 276 30.67 42.40 -34.14
CA GLY A 276 30.92 42.85 -32.77
C GLY A 276 32.30 42.41 -32.28
N ARG A 277 33.27 43.30 -32.42
CA ARG A 277 34.67 43.15 -32.01
C ARG A 277 34.79 43.42 -30.51
N GLY A 278 35.17 42.42 -29.72
CA GLY A 278 35.34 42.52 -28.27
C GLY A 278 36.58 41.77 -27.79
N THR A 279 37.60 42.53 -27.42
CA THR A 279 38.92 42.10 -26.94
C THR A 279 38.91 41.74 -25.46
N GLY A 280 39.58 40.64 -25.11
CA GLY A 280 40.28 40.45 -23.83
C GLY A 280 39.44 39.91 -22.66
N THR A 281 39.81 38.74 -22.14
CA THR A 281 40.69 38.60 -20.97
C THR A 281 40.67 37.14 -20.54
N GLU A 282 41.83 36.51 -20.61
CA GLU A 282 42.10 35.18 -20.07
C GLU A 282 41.82 35.18 -18.57
N ASN A 283 41.03 34.22 -18.08
CA ASN A 283 41.14 33.84 -16.68
C ASN A 283 41.29 32.32 -16.58
N LYS A 284 42.52 31.94 -16.26
CA LYS A 284 43.01 30.60 -15.97
C LYS A 284 42.55 30.27 -14.55
N SER A 285 41.77 29.21 -14.36
CA SER A 285 41.60 28.61 -13.04
C SER A 285 41.54 27.10 -13.20
N ASN A 286 42.74 26.56 -13.02
CA ASN A 286 43.07 25.16 -12.82
C ASN A 286 42.54 24.73 -11.45
N SER A 287 41.60 23.79 -11.40
CA SER A 287 41.30 23.05 -10.18
C SER A 287 41.12 21.58 -10.52
N THR A 288 42.25 20.89 -10.44
CA THR A 288 42.35 19.43 -10.46
C THR A 288 42.02 18.94 -9.05
N THR A 289 40.84 18.36 -8.87
CA THR A 289 40.53 17.51 -7.71
C THR A 289 40.26 16.10 -8.20
N THR A 290 41.32 15.31 -8.18
CA THR A 290 41.31 13.85 -8.33
C THR A 290 40.63 13.24 -7.10
N SER A 291 39.37 12.82 -7.24
CA SER A 291 38.74 11.90 -6.30
C SER A 291 39.07 10.46 -6.71
N THR A 292 39.98 9.85 -5.95
CA THR A 292 40.28 8.43 -5.99
C THR A 292 39.05 7.64 -5.53
N ALA A 293 38.21 7.20 -6.47
CA ALA A 293 37.17 6.23 -6.21
C ALA A 293 37.78 4.84 -6.10
N THR A 294 37.69 4.23 -4.92
CA THR A 294 37.97 2.80 -4.73
C THR A 294 36.86 1.96 -5.38
N PRO A 295 37.20 0.84 -6.03
CA PRO A 295 36.20 -0.01 -6.67
C PRO A 295 35.42 -0.80 -5.62
N PHE A 296 34.12 -0.50 -5.48
CA PHE A 296 33.20 -1.40 -4.78
C PHE A 296 33.00 -2.66 -5.63
N LYS A 297 33.39 -3.81 -5.06
CA LYS A 297 33.08 -5.12 -5.61
C LYS A 297 31.61 -5.42 -5.31
N SER A 298 30.78 -5.45 -6.34
CA SER A 298 29.42 -5.98 -6.25
C SER A 298 29.48 -7.46 -5.88
N ALA A 299 28.95 -7.82 -4.71
CA ALA A 299 28.66 -9.20 -4.39
C ALA A 299 27.52 -9.67 -5.31
N ALA A 300 27.82 -10.66 -6.17
CA ALA A 300 26.84 -11.33 -6.98
C ALA A 300 25.84 -12.04 -6.05
N ALA A 301 24.59 -11.58 -6.02
CA ALA A 301 23.50 -12.34 -5.43
C ALA A 301 23.22 -13.54 -6.36
N ALA A 302 23.61 -14.72 -5.90
CA ALA A 302 23.28 -15.99 -6.52
C ALA A 302 21.76 -16.20 -6.42
N TRP A 303 21.11 -16.35 -7.56
CA TRP A 303 19.71 -16.72 -7.67
C TRP A 303 19.55 -18.17 -7.17
N TYR A 304 18.82 -18.35 -6.06
CA TYR A 304 18.32 -19.66 -5.67
C TYR A 304 16.91 -19.82 -6.26
N ASP A 305 16.75 -20.77 -7.18
CA ASP A 305 15.46 -21.32 -7.58
C ASP A 305 14.83 -22.01 -6.37
N VAL A 306 13.84 -21.36 -5.75
CA VAL A 306 13.02 -21.99 -4.73
C VAL A 306 11.83 -22.63 -5.42
N ASN A 307 11.92 -23.96 -5.60
CA ASN A 307 10.78 -24.81 -5.90
C ASN A 307 9.78 -24.71 -4.74
N VAL A 308 8.63 -24.07 -4.98
CA VAL A 308 7.51 -24.04 -4.03
C VAL A 308 6.82 -25.40 -4.06
N LEU A 309 7.17 -26.27 -3.10
CA LEU A 309 6.42 -27.47 -2.77
C LEU A 309 5.21 -27.08 -1.93
N LEU A 310 4.03 -27.05 -2.56
CA LEU A 310 2.75 -26.81 -1.91
C LEU A 310 2.20 -28.15 -1.36
N LEU A 311 2.36 -28.41 -0.07
CA LEU A 311 1.65 -29.44 0.71
C LEU A 311 1.35 -28.80 2.08
N GLY A 312 0.15 -28.77 2.65
CA GLY A 312 -1.18 -29.23 2.30
C GLY A 312 -2.05 -28.91 3.52
N VAL A 313 -3.11 -28.12 3.35
CA VAL A 313 -4.05 -27.81 4.42
C VAL A 313 -5.00 -28.99 4.57
N ALA A 314 -4.90 -29.71 5.69
CA ALA A 314 -5.83 -30.77 6.05
C ALA A 314 -7.17 -30.13 6.48
N LEU A 315 -8.20 -30.28 5.62
CA LEU A 315 -9.59 -30.02 5.98
C LEU A 315 -10.10 -31.15 6.87
N VAL A 316 -10.38 -30.82 8.13
CA VAL A 316 -11.13 -31.66 9.06
C VAL A 316 -12.58 -31.70 8.61
N ALA A 317 -12.98 -32.78 7.95
CA ALA A 317 -14.39 -33.08 7.72
C ALA A 317 -14.98 -33.64 9.02
N GLY A 318 -15.67 -32.79 9.78
CA GLY A 318 -16.52 -33.22 10.88
C GLY A 318 -17.76 -33.92 10.33
N THR A 319 -17.83 -35.24 10.48
CA THR A 319 -19.09 -35.98 10.35
C THR A 319 -19.80 -35.97 11.70
N PHE A 320 -20.98 -35.35 11.75
CA PHE A 320 -21.97 -35.51 12.82
C PHE A 320 -23.34 -35.79 12.20
N PHE A 321 -24.13 -36.57 12.96
CA PHE A 321 -25.51 -37.05 12.77
C PHE A 321 -25.66 -38.34 11.92
N SER A 322 -26.38 -39.39 12.36
CA SER A 322 -27.10 -39.64 13.61
C SER A 322 -27.65 -41.08 13.67
N LEU A 323 -27.92 -41.53 14.91
CA LEU A 323 -28.75 -42.66 15.37
C LEU A 323 -28.19 -44.08 15.21
#